data_AF-A0A4R7UEY2-F1
#
_entry.id   AF-A0A4R7UEY2-F1
#
_cell.length_a   1.000
_cell.length_b   1.000
_cell.length_c   1.000
_cell.angle_alpha   90.00
_cell.angle_beta   90.00
_cell.angle_gamma   90.00
#
_symmetry.space_group_name_H-M   'P 1'
#
loop_
_entity.id
_entity.type
_entity.pdbx_description
1 polymer ?
#
loop_
_entity_poly.entity_id
_entity_poly.type
_entity_poly.pdbx_seq_one_letter_code
_entity_poly.pdbx_strand_id
1 'polypeptide(L)'
;MEKIKEFFSIKNIKKITISIVLLLIGIFVISISSYKATHQFKPAFYNYKSYIEKETVEPALSENFEYKEFNEINEFTIALSNHKAVAGIGSDFQAIALIHKGLIKKINFNQLLMPQEPIKTETDLKIALQKIYTPVVFAHLSAYDDELKDLGKENDGTYRHLWEYFVPYYVQDAVFAYNPLKQKDQKEITNEILEKNLRKTIQEYSKKDGWNTIDKYLKPNSLFNIIRTANSLGYNQLVITDAVRANMLYGSSFNFPNKNNTLTTHTGDVCEENYQQQINNFVNLINSSTDTKITSSKKVSFNPDGQGIIASLLDMNRNDVNSAIMYNGDALDAYYSDDNNFKAFYTKEDEVTGKQIKVEKTIEDGTIQSIKFNENILLVDGLVVAQKISEPTEKQLYNMLSKTLYNNLNDGQTYGVETAMINLYDTYLSYAFRDELLQELASKNKNKTIDKNADYFNNLKNELIKIYKTTIENKPNNTDLKKFNIFVKNKIISNELLKNAFMNILDINEVKTENVINKIAFSLSHIDFSNENFKEYLSKKYLNLINFDFIGYTPTTNVDYKIILRNYFINDDNTYDQKVIKIYEIDLNDKTINHEKIGGVNDKLNSELNTYFYFKTKR
;
A
#
# COMPACT_ATOMS: atom_id res chain seq x y z
N MET A 1 -34.67 45.24 62.87
CA MET A 1 -34.78 45.91 61.56
C MET A 1 -33.51 46.67 61.15
N GLU A 2 -32.84 47.40 62.05
CA GLU A 2 -31.61 48.16 61.71
C GLU A 2 -30.45 47.29 61.22
N LYS A 3 -30.18 46.15 61.86
CA LYS A 3 -29.15 45.20 61.41
C LYS A 3 -29.39 44.65 59.98
N ILE A 4 -30.66 44.56 59.57
CA ILE A 4 -31.04 44.13 58.22
C ILE A 4 -30.78 45.28 57.22
N LYS A 5 -31.11 46.54 57.57
CA LYS A 5 -30.78 47.71 56.74
C LYS A 5 -29.28 47.90 56.57
N GLU A 6 -28.50 47.65 57.61
CA GLU A 6 -27.04 47.77 57.57
C GLU A 6 -26.41 46.65 56.71
N PHE A 7 -26.94 45.43 56.78
CA PHE A 7 -26.55 44.31 55.92
C PHE A 7 -26.82 44.58 54.43
N PHE A 8 -27.96 45.20 54.10
CA PHE A 8 -28.29 45.63 52.72
C PHE A 8 -27.76 47.02 52.35
N SER A 9 -26.81 47.58 53.11
CA SER A 9 -26.15 48.80 52.69
C SER A 9 -25.45 48.59 51.34
N ILE A 10 -25.47 49.62 50.47
CA ILE A 10 -24.84 49.58 49.13
C ILE A 10 -23.38 49.08 49.20
N LYS A 11 -22.68 49.38 50.30
CA LYS A 11 -21.31 48.93 50.56
C LYS A 11 -21.20 47.41 50.76
N ASN A 12 -22.14 46.80 51.48
CA ASN A 12 -22.17 45.36 51.70
C ASN A 12 -22.68 44.60 50.48
N ILE A 13 -23.66 45.15 49.75
CA ILE A 13 -24.09 44.59 48.45
C ILE A 13 -22.92 44.58 47.46
N LYS A 14 -22.17 45.69 47.32
CA LYS A 14 -20.96 45.72 46.46
C LYS A 14 -19.93 44.66 46.85
N LYS A 15 -19.66 44.47 48.14
CA LYS A 15 -18.74 43.43 48.61
C LYS A 15 -19.24 42.02 48.26
N ILE A 16 -20.52 41.73 48.51
CA ILE A 16 -21.14 40.44 48.18
C ILE A 16 -21.10 40.20 46.66
N THR A 17 -21.44 41.20 45.84
CA THR A 17 -21.37 41.09 44.38
C THR A 17 -19.94 40.84 43.90
N ILE A 18 -18.94 41.56 44.44
CA ILE A 18 -17.52 41.32 44.11
C ILE A 18 -17.10 39.90 44.51
N SER A 19 -17.47 39.43 45.71
CA SER A 19 -17.18 38.06 46.15
C SER A 19 -17.84 37.00 45.25
N ILE A 20 -19.08 37.22 44.81
CA ILE A 20 -19.78 36.31 43.88
C ILE A 20 -19.11 36.33 42.51
N VAL A 21 -18.72 37.49 41.98
CA VAL A 21 -18.02 37.59 40.69
C VAL A 21 -16.65 36.90 40.76
N LEU A 22 -15.89 37.10 41.85
CA LEU A 22 -14.61 36.41 42.04
C LEU A 22 -14.79 34.89 42.18
N LEU A 23 -15.84 34.44 42.85
CA LEU A 23 -16.20 33.02 42.94
C LEU A 23 -16.52 32.45 41.56
N LEU A 24 -17.32 33.15 40.75
CA LEU A 24 -17.67 32.73 39.39
C LEU A 24 -16.44 32.69 38.45
N ILE A 25 -15.55 33.68 38.55
CA ILE A 25 -14.27 33.67 37.82
C ILE A 25 -13.40 32.48 38.28
N GLY A 26 -13.33 32.23 39.59
CA GLY A 26 -12.62 31.08 40.16
C GLY A 26 -13.15 29.76 39.64
N ILE A 27 -14.47 29.56 39.66
CA ILE A 27 -15.14 28.38 39.10
C ILE A 27 -14.84 28.26 37.61
N PHE A 28 -14.95 29.34 36.84
CA PHE A 28 -14.68 29.33 35.40
C PHE A 28 -13.23 28.96 35.07
N VAL A 29 -12.26 29.51 35.80
CA VAL A 29 -10.83 29.18 35.63
C VAL A 29 -10.55 27.74 36.02
N ILE A 30 -11.13 27.25 37.12
CA ILE A 30 -11.00 25.84 37.55
C ILE A 30 -11.63 24.92 36.49
N SER A 31 -12.84 25.22 36.02
CA SER A 31 -13.52 24.45 34.99
C SER A 31 -12.73 24.41 33.68
N ILE A 32 -12.19 25.53 33.20
CA ILE A 32 -11.32 25.55 32.01
C ILE A 32 -10.04 24.74 32.24
N SER A 33 -9.42 24.87 33.41
CA SER A 33 -8.18 24.15 33.73
C SER A 33 -8.43 22.65 33.84
N SER A 34 -9.51 22.23 34.51
CA SER A 34 -9.96 20.83 34.58
C SER A 34 -10.34 20.29 33.21
N TYR A 35 -11.01 21.09 32.38
CA TYR A 35 -11.34 20.72 31.01
C TYR A 35 -10.07 20.53 30.17
N LYS A 36 -9.11 21.46 30.21
CA LYS A 36 -7.82 21.32 29.50
C LYS A 36 -6.95 20.18 30.05
N ALA A 37 -7.03 19.89 31.35
CA ALA A 37 -6.32 18.77 31.97
C ALA A 37 -6.88 17.42 31.54
N THR A 38 -8.19 17.34 31.28
CA THR A 38 -8.88 16.13 30.83
C THR A 38 -8.96 15.99 29.30
N HIS A 39 -8.89 17.11 28.57
CA HIS A 39 -8.93 17.20 27.11
C HIS A 39 -7.66 17.89 26.62
N GLN A 40 -6.55 17.16 26.65
CA GLN A 40 -5.29 17.64 26.12
C GLN A 40 -5.45 17.97 24.63
N PHE A 41 -4.91 19.11 24.21
CA PHE A 41 -4.86 19.47 22.79
C PHE A 41 -4.05 18.40 22.04
N LYS A 42 -4.69 17.76 21.07
CA LYS A 42 -4.03 16.79 20.21
C LYS A 42 -3.60 17.48 18.92
N PRO A 43 -2.30 17.58 18.63
CA PRO A 43 -1.83 18.10 17.37
C PRO A 43 -2.27 17.18 16.23
N ALA A 44 -2.53 17.75 15.05
CA ALA A 44 -3.09 16.97 13.95
C ALA A 44 -2.03 16.21 13.14
N PHE A 45 -2.33 14.95 12.87
CA PHE A 45 -1.60 14.06 11.97
C PHE A 45 -2.47 13.75 10.75
N TYR A 46 -1.96 14.01 9.55
CA TYR A 46 -2.74 13.83 8.32
C TYR A 46 -2.34 12.55 7.57
N ASN A 47 -3.30 11.89 6.94
CA ASN A 47 -3.04 10.74 6.07
C ASN A 47 -4.06 10.71 4.91
N TYR A 48 -3.77 9.95 3.86
CA TYR A 48 -4.74 9.67 2.82
C TYR A 48 -5.92 8.89 3.39
N LYS A 49 -7.11 9.15 2.84
CA LYS A 49 -8.31 8.39 3.18
C LYS A 49 -8.14 6.90 2.88
N SER A 50 -8.65 6.05 3.76
CA SER A 50 -8.62 4.58 3.61
C SER A 50 -7.22 3.95 3.60
N TYR A 51 -6.17 4.66 4.04
CA TYR A 51 -4.81 4.11 4.16
C TYR A 51 -4.53 3.45 5.52
N ILE A 52 -5.49 3.49 6.44
CA ILE A 52 -5.33 3.03 7.82
C ILE A 52 -6.47 2.10 8.23
N GLU A 53 -6.13 0.99 8.87
CA GLU A 53 -7.07 0.09 9.53
C GLU A 53 -7.71 0.78 10.75
N LYS A 54 -9.05 0.78 10.81
CA LYS A 54 -9.83 1.67 11.68
C LYS A 54 -10.02 1.15 13.10
N GLU A 55 -9.91 -0.15 13.33
CA GLU A 55 -10.22 -0.78 14.62
C GLU A 55 -9.00 -0.85 15.55
N THR A 56 -7.79 -0.85 14.99
CA THR A 56 -6.54 -1.07 15.74
C THR A 56 -5.48 0.01 15.48
N VAL A 57 -5.23 0.34 14.21
CA VAL A 57 -4.12 1.25 13.83
C VAL A 57 -4.52 2.71 14.05
N GLU A 58 -5.70 3.14 13.57
CA GLU A 58 -6.21 4.50 13.77
C GLU A 58 -6.35 4.88 15.27
N PRO A 59 -6.92 4.02 16.14
CA PRO A 59 -6.99 4.32 17.57
C PRO A 59 -5.62 4.50 18.23
N ALA A 60 -4.62 3.71 17.81
CA ALA A 60 -3.25 3.84 18.32
C ALA A 60 -2.59 5.17 17.91
N LEU A 61 -2.85 5.65 16.69
CA LEU A 61 -2.42 6.99 16.25
C LEU A 61 -3.16 8.10 17.00
N SER A 62 -4.47 7.91 17.19
CA SER A 62 -5.38 8.88 17.79
C SER A 62 -5.23 9.04 19.30
N GLU A 63 -4.41 8.22 19.97
CA GLU A 63 -4.13 8.35 21.40
C GLU A 63 -3.55 9.74 21.72
N ASN A 64 -2.54 10.16 20.95
CA ASN A 64 -1.79 11.41 21.17
C ASN A 64 -2.02 12.48 20.11
N PHE A 65 -2.61 12.13 18.96
CA PHE A 65 -2.78 13.01 17.81
C PHE A 65 -4.25 13.08 17.38
N GLU A 66 -4.63 14.19 16.73
CA GLU A 66 -5.91 14.29 16.02
C GLU A 66 -5.67 13.72 14.61
N TYR A 67 -6.07 12.48 14.38
CA TYR A 67 -5.96 11.85 13.06
C TYR A 67 -6.92 12.51 12.07
N LYS A 68 -6.42 12.88 10.89
CA LYS A 68 -7.20 13.51 9.81
C LYS A 68 -6.93 12.83 8.49
N GLU A 69 -8.00 12.50 7.78
CA GLU A 69 -7.92 12.04 6.41
C GLU A 69 -8.04 13.22 5.44
N PHE A 70 -7.37 13.13 4.29
CA PHE A 70 -7.56 14.04 3.16
C PHE A 70 -7.81 13.26 1.87
N ASN A 71 -8.53 13.89 0.93
CA ASN A 71 -8.76 13.33 -0.41
C ASN A 71 -7.72 13.85 -1.40
N GLU A 72 -7.42 15.15 -1.32
CA GLU A 72 -6.45 15.80 -2.19
C GLU A 72 -5.20 16.20 -1.41
N ILE A 73 -4.04 15.90 -2.00
CA ILE A 73 -2.72 16.19 -1.42
C ILE A 73 -2.52 17.67 -1.04
N ASN A 74 -3.23 18.58 -1.72
CA ASN A 74 -3.22 20.01 -1.43
C ASN A 74 -3.80 20.35 -0.05
N GLU A 75 -4.76 19.58 0.46
CA GLU A 75 -5.36 19.80 1.78
C GLU A 75 -4.30 19.69 2.88
N PHE A 76 -3.42 18.69 2.80
CA PHE A 76 -2.31 18.52 3.72
C PHE A 76 -1.25 19.62 3.59
N THR A 77 -0.90 20.02 2.36
CA THR A 77 0.01 21.17 2.11
C THR A 77 -0.51 22.46 2.76
N ILE A 78 -1.81 22.72 2.63
CA ILE A 78 -2.48 23.89 3.23
C ILE A 78 -2.44 23.79 4.77
N ALA A 79 -2.64 22.60 5.33
CA ALA A 79 -2.56 22.38 6.78
C ALA A 79 -1.15 22.64 7.33
N LEU A 80 -0.09 22.17 6.65
CA LEU A 80 1.30 22.47 7.03
C LEU A 80 1.61 23.97 6.94
N SER A 81 1.20 24.61 5.84
CA SER A 81 1.42 26.05 5.61
C SER A 81 0.75 26.92 6.68
N ASN A 82 -0.42 26.51 7.13
CA ASN A 82 -1.18 27.20 8.19
C ASN A 82 -0.81 26.76 9.61
N HIS A 83 0.23 25.94 9.78
CA HIS A 83 0.68 25.39 11.09
C HIS A 83 -0.42 24.61 11.83
N LYS A 84 -1.32 23.97 11.08
CA LYS A 84 -2.41 23.14 11.61
C LYS A 84 -2.06 21.66 11.66
N ALA A 85 -1.00 21.23 10.97
CA ALA A 85 -0.49 19.86 10.99
C ALA A 85 0.92 19.83 11.58
N VAL A 86 1.23 18.80 12.37
CA VAL A 86 2.59 18.58 12.89
C VAL A 86 3.37 17.55 12.08
N ALA A 87 2.66 16.65 11.41
CA ALA A 87 3.19 15.66 10.49
C ALA A 87 2.04 15.08 9.65
N GLY A 88 2.40 14.26 8.67
CA GLY A 88 1.45 13.46 7.92
C GLY A 88 2.12 12.64 6.84
N ILE A 89 1.33 11.80 6.18
CA ILE A 89 1.75 11.04 5.00
C ILE A 89 1.47 11.90 3.77
N GLY A 90 2.48 12.05 2.91
CA GLY A 90 2.36 12.71 1.61
C GLY A 90 3.24 12.01 0.58
N SER A 91 3.09 12.42 -0.68
CA SER A 91 3.93 11.88 -1.77
C SER A 91 5.36 12.46 -1.73
N ASP A 92 6.31 11.70 -2.23
CA ASP A 92 7.69 12.10 -2.50
C ASP A 92 7.82 13.44 -3.27
N PHE A 93 7.10 13.63 -4.38
CA PHE A 93 7.18 14.86 -5.18
C PHE A 93 6.57 16.07 -4.45
N GLN A 94 5.56 15.85 -3.60
CA GLN A 94 5.05 16.88 -2.69
C GLN A 94 6.11 17.24 -1.64
N ALA A 95 6.81 16.25 -1.08
CA ALA A 95 7.86 16.49 -0.09
C ALA A 95 8.96 17.38 -0.67
N ILE A 96 9.34 17.22 -1.94
CA ILE A 96 10.27 18.12 -2.63
C ILE A 96 9.75 19.57 -2.62
N ALA A 97 8.51 19.79 -3.02
CA ALA A 97 7.91 21.13 -2.99
C ALA A 97 7.87 21.71 -1.56
N LEU A 98 7.65 20.88 -0.54
CA LEU A 98 7.65 21.30 0.87
C LEU A 98 9.04 21.65 1.39
N ILE A 99 10.10 20.95 0.94
CA ILE A 99 11.50 21.28 1.26
C ILE A 99 11.87 22.63 0.65
N HIS A 100 11.54 22.86 -0.62
CA HIS A 100 11.77 24.14 -1.31
C HIS A 100 11.08 25.31 -0.60
N LYS A 101 9.91 25.08 0.01
CA LYS A 101 9.17 26.09 0.79
C LYS A 101 9.64 26.22 2.25
N GLY A 102 10.54 25.36 2.72
CA GLY A 102 10.97 25.32 4.13
C GLY A 102 9.84 24.97 5.10
N LEU A 103 8.86 24.17 4.67
CA LEU A 103 7.69 23.79 5.47
C LEU A 103 7.89 22.51 6.28
N ILE A 104 8.88 21.69 5.91
CA ILE A 104 9.22 20.43 6.59
C ILE A 104 10.69 20.40 7.02
N LYS A 105 10.99 19.59 8.04
CA LYS A 105 12.34 19.42 8.61
C LYS A 105 12.90 18.02 8.35
N LYS A 106 14.23 17.87 8.50
CA LYS A 106 14.89 16.56 8.57
C LYS A 106 14.30 15.71 9.70
N ILE A 107 14.16 14.42 9.44
CA ILE A 107 13.69 13.42 10.40
C ILE A 107 14.78 13.12 11.42
N ASN A 108 14.42 13.06 12.69
CA ASN A 108 15.34 12.60 13.73
C ASN A 108 15.36 11.05 13.78
N PHE A 109 16.16 10.44 12.91
CA PHE A 109 16.26 8.98 12.82
C PHE A 109 16.79 8.30 14.08
N ASN A 110 17.56 8.99 14.93
CA ASN A 110 17.95 8.44 16.24
C ASN A 110 16.75 8.24 17.16
N GLN A 111 15.76 9.14 17.10
CA GLN A 111 14.52 9.00 17.89
C GLN A 111 13.53 8.02 17.25
N LEU A 112 13.43 8.01 15.92
CA LEU A 112 12.51 7.12 15.21
C LEU A 112 12.96 5.65 15.25
N LEU A 113 14.23 5.39 14.93
CA LEU A 113 14.77 4.03 14.84
C LEU A 113 15.19 3.48 16.19
N MET A 114 15.54 4.35 17.14
CA MET A 114 16.12 3.96 18.45
C MET A 114 17.25 2.93 18.30
N PRO A 115 18.26 3.19 17.45
CA PRO A 115 19.28 2.20 17.13
C PRO A 115 20.16 1.91 18.35
N GLN A 116 20.73 0.69 18.40
CA GLN A 116 21.67 0.29 19.47
C GLN A 116 22.88 1.24 19.56
N GLU A 117 23.40 1.67 18.42
CA GLU A 117 24.45 2.66 18.30
C GLU A 117 23.90 3.94 17.64
N PRO A 118 24.12 5.14 18.22
CA PRO A 118 23.63 6.38 17.65
C PRO A 118 24.19 6.64 16.24
N ILE A 119 23.32 7.09 15.34
CA ILE A 119 23.65 7.59 14.00
C ILE A 119 24.29 8.97 14.16
N LYS A 120 25.56 9.12 13.77
CA LYS A 120 26.36 10.33 14.02
C LYS A 120 26.59 11.17 12.77
N THR A 121 26.67 10.54 11.60
CA THR A 121 26.98 11.21 10.34
C THR A 121 25.93 10.92 9.27
N GLU A 122 25.92 11.76 8.23
CA GLU A 122 25.11 11.54 7.02
C GLU A 122 25.41 10.17 6.38
N THR A 123 26.69 9.77 6.33
CA THR A 123 27.11 8.45 5.82
C THR A 123 26.55 7.31 6.65
N ASP A 124 26.57 7.43 7.98
CA ASP A 124 25.98 6.42 8.88
C ASP A 124 24.48 6.29 8.63
N LEU A 125 23.79 7.43 8.46
CA LEU A 125 22.36 7.46 8.17
C LEU A 125 22.08 6.77 6.84
N LYS A 126 22.81 7.13 5.77
CA LYS A 126 22.66 6.51 4.45
C LYS A 126 22.80 5.00 4.50
N ILE A 127 23.83 4.49 5.19
CA ILE A 127 24.06 3.05 5.36
C ILE A 127 22.90 2.39 6.14
N ALA A 128 22.38 3.05 7.18
CA ALA A 128 21.24 2.55 7.92
C ALA A 128 19.98 2.46 7.04
N LEU A 129 19.66 3.53 6.30
CA LEU A 129 18.46 3.59 5.45
C LEU A 129 18.54 2.60 4.28
N GLN A 130 19.72 2.39 3.68
CA GLN A 130 19.92 1.37 2.63
C GLN A 130 19.67 -0.07 3.13
N LYS A 131 19.82 -0.33 4.43
CA LYS A 131 19.49 -1.63 5.03
C LYS A 131 18.00 -1.77 5.31
N ILE A 132 17.35 -0.67 5.68
CA ILE A 132 15.96 -0.64 6.13
C ILE A 132 14.98 -0.61 4.95
N TYR A 133 15.25 0.23 3.94
CA TYR A 133 14.37 0.38 2.78
C TYR A 133 14.68 -0.64 1.70
N THR A 134 13.69 -0.94 0.87
CA THR A 134 13.94 -1.73 -0.33
C THR A 134 14.91 -0.99 -1.26
N PRO A 135 15.74 -1.70 -2.06
CA PRO A 135 16.66 -1.06 -2.99
C PRO A 135 15.97 -0.11 -3.97
N VAL A 136 14.77 -0.48 -4.41
CA VAL A 136 13.91 0.32 -5.31
C VAL A 136 13.59 1.67 -4.71
N VAL A 137 13.09 1.67 -3.47
CA VAL A 137 12.69 2.89 -2.77
C VAL A 137 13.89 3.77 -2.46
N PHE A 138 15.00 3.21 -1.97
CA PHE A 138 16.18 4.04 -1.66
C PHE A 138 16.76 4.70 -2.92
N ALA A 139 16.85 3.95 -4.02
CA ALA A 139 17.29 4.49 -5.31
C ALA A 139 16.37 5.61 -5.80
N HIS A 140 15.06 5.41 -5.67
CA HIS A 140 14.03 6.38 -6.04
C HIS A 140 14.12 7.68 -5.25
N LEU A 141 14.23 7.60 -3.91
CA LEU A 141 14.41 8.80 -3.09
C LEU A 141 15.70 9.56 -3.44
N SER A 142 16.78 8.83 -3.74
CA SER A 142 18.06 9.44 -4.14
C SER A 142 17.99 10.10 -5.52
N ALA A 143 17.07 9.68 -6.40
CA ALA A 143 16.89 10.28 -7.71
C ALA A 143 16.42 11.74 -7.63
N TYR A 144 15.90 12.19 -6.49
CA TYR A 144 15.53 13.59 -6.25
C TYR A 144 16.68 14.51 -5.83
N ASP A 145 17.88 13.98 -5.60
CA ASP A 145 19.03 14.79 -5.15
C ASP A 145 19.32 15.97 -6.08
N ASP A 146 19.16 15.79 -7.40
CA ASP A 146 19.38 16.85 -8.39
C ASP A 146 18.41 18.03 -8.23
N GLU A 147 17.13 17.77 -7.88
CA GLU A 147 16.11 18.81 -7.69
C GLU A 147 16.33 19.64 -6.41
N LEU A 148 17.14 19.13 -5.47
CA LEU A 148 17.44 19.80 -4.21
C LEU A 148 18.76 20.58 -4.25
N LYS A 149 19.58 20.41 -5.30
CA LYS A 149 20.87 21.13 -5.45
C LYS A 149 20.70 22.65 -5.56
N ASP A 150 19.60 23.11 -6.15
CA ASP A 150 19.32 24.53 -6.35
C ASP A 150 19.14 25.30 -5.03
N LEU A 151 18.85 24.59 -3.93
CA LEU A 151 18.79 25.17 -2.58
C LEU A 151 20.17 25.42 -1.96
N GLY A 152 21.25 25.13 -2.70
CA GLY A 152 22.63 25.26 -2.23
C GLY A 152 22.99 24.26 -1.13
N LYS A 153 24.20 24.43 -0.61
CA LYS A 153 24.70 23.63 0.51
C LYS A 153 24.14 24.11 1.84
N GLU A 154 23.97 23.19 2.77
CA GLU A 154 23.64 23.51 4.16
C GLU A 154 24.86 24.06 4.90
N ASN A 155 24.66 24.48 6.15
CA ASN A 155 25.71 25.13 6.97
C ASN A 155 26.92 24.20 7.24
N ASP A 156 26.71 22.89 7.18
CA ASP A 156 27.74 21.85 7.29
C ASP A 156 28.43 21.54 5.94
N GLY A 157 28.01 22.20 4.86
CA GLY A 157 28.59 22.08 3.52
C GLY A 157 28.07 20.90 2.69
N THR A 158 27.05 20.19 3.15
CA THR A 158 26.41 19.07 2.44
C THR A 158 25.21 19.53 1.61
N TYR A 159 24.76 18.70 0.66
CA TYR A 159 23.52 18.95 -0.07
C TYR A 159 22.35 18.31 0.68
N ARG A 160 21.14 18.81 0.43
CA ARG A 160 19.93 18.20 0.99
C ARG A 160 19.57 16.96 0.20
N HIS A 161 19.11 15.94 0.92
CA HIS A 161 18.65 14.70 0.33
C HIS A 161 17.22 14.39 0.76
N LEU A 162 16.35 13.93 -0.16
CA LEU A 162 14.95 13.64 0.18
C LEU A 162 14.84 12.61 1.32
N TRP A 163 15.70 11.59 1.31
CA TRP A 163 15.73 10.54 2.33
C TRP A 163 16.09 11.04 3.75
N GLU A 164 16.55 12.28 3.92
CA GLU A 164 16.71 12.90 5.24
C GLU A 164 15.41 13.53 5.78
N TYR A 165 14.49 13.88 4.90
CA TYR A 165 13.25 14.62 5.22
C TYR A 165 12.00 13.73 5.16
N PHE A 166 12.16 12.48 4.71
CA PHE A 166 11.07 11.61 4.31
C PHE A 166 11.26 10.20 4.82
N VAL A 167 10.24 9.62 5.44
CA VAL A 167 10.23 8.19 5.80
C VAL A 167 9.22 7.48 4.90
N PRO A 168 9.67 6.71 3.90
CA PRO A 168 8.79 5.96 3.02
C PRO A 168 7.81 5.09 3.80
N TYR A 169 6.57 5.04 3.33
CA TYR A 169 5.47 4.25 3.88
C TYR A 169 5.09 3.15 2.89
N TYR A 170 4.47 3.52 1.76
CA TYR A 170 4.12 2.61 0.67
C TYR A 170 4.72 3.06 -0.66
N VAL A 171 4.97 2.08 -1.53
CA VAL A 171 5.45 2.30 -2.90
C VAL A 171 4.44 1.71 -3.88
N GLN A 172 4.20 2.42 -4.97
CA GLN A 172 3.24 2.00 -5.99
C GLN A 172 3.79 2.22 -7.40
N ASP A 173 3.39 1.35 -8.31
CA ASP A 173 3.42 1.59 -9.75
C ASP A 173 2.02 1.41 -10.32
N ALA A 174 1.84 1.68 -11.61
CA ALA A 174 0.54 1.58 -12.25
C ALA A 174 0.39 0.31 -13.08
N VAL A 175 -0.86 -0.12 -13.21
CA VAL A 175 -1.24 -1.29 -14.00
C VAL A 175 -2.45 -0.96 -14.86
N PHE A 176 -2.60 -1.71 -15.95
CA PHE A 176 -3.85 -1.82 -16.66
C PHE A 176 -4.62 -3.04 -16.15
N ALA A 177 -5.77 -2.84 -15.52
CA ALA A 177 -6.63 -3.92 -15.03
C ALA A 177 -7.88 -4.09 -15.90
N TYR A 178 -8.46 -5.29 -15.94
CA TYR A 178 -9.69 -5.57 -16.65
C TYR A 178 -10.48 -6.70 -16.00
N ASN A 179 -11.80 -6.70 -16.20
CA ASN A 179 -12.71 -7.72 -15.70
C ASN A 179 -13.20 -8.64 -16.84
N PRO A 180 -12.65 -9.87 -16.99
CA PRO A 180 -13.09 -10.83 -17.99
C PRO A 180 -14.58 -11.17 -17.92
N LEU A 181 -15.20 -11.20 -16.74
CA LEU A 181 -16.62 -11.53 -16.58
C LEU A 181 -17.56 -10.51 -17.23
N LYS A 182 -17.10 -9.27 -17.42
CA LYS A 182 -17.86 -8.23 -18.14
C LYS A 182 -17.79 -8.37 -19.66
N GLN A 183 -17.09 -9.40 -20.18
CA GLN A 183 -17.05 -9.75 -21.59
C GLN A 183 -17.67 -11.11 -21.86
N LYS A 184 -18.42 -11.21 -22.96
CA LYS A 184 -19.11 -12.45 -23.36
C LYS A 184 -18.16 -13.63 -23.54
N ASP A 185 -16.98 -13.37 -24.11
CA ASP A 185 -15.99 -14.41 -24.43
C ASP A 185 -14.91 -14.57 -23.35
N GLN A 186 -14.94 -13.75 -22.28
CA GLN A 186 -14.00 -13.76 -21.14
C GLN A 186 -12.52 -13.89 -21.55
N LYS A 187 -12.12 -13.20 -22.63
CA LYS A 187 -10.79 -13.36 -23.24
C LYS A 187 -9.72 -12.73 -22.36
N GLU A 188 -8.75 -13.53 -21.93
CA GLU A 188 -7.53 -13.00 -21.30
C GLU A 188 -6.63 -12.31 -22.34
N ILE A 189 -5.93 -11.26 -21.92
CA ILE A 189 -4.89 -10.59 -22.70
C ILE A 189 -3.56 -11.27 -22.37
N THR A 190 -3.06 -12.07 -23.32
CA THR A 190 -1.77 -12.75 -23.20
C THR A 190 -0.64 -12.00 -23.92
N ASN A 191 0.61 -12.30 -23.58
CA ASN A 191 1.78 -11.75 -24.29
C ASN A 191 1.73 -12.03 -25.80
N GLU A 192 1.24 -13.20 -26.22
CA GLU A 192 1.08 -13.53 -27.64
C GLU A 192 0.07 -12.61 -28.33
N ILE A 193 -1.05 -12.30 -27.66
CA ILE A 193 -2.06 -11.38 -28.19
C ILE A 193 -1.48 -9.95 -28.29
N LEU A 194 -0.74 -9.50 -27.27
CA LEU A 194 -0.06 -8.20 -27.28
C LEU A 194 0.94 -8.08 -28.43
N GLU A 195 1.78 -9.09 -28.65
CA GLU A 195 2.75 -9.17 -29.75
C GLU A 195 2.05 -9.16 -31.11
N LYS A 196 0.98 -9.92 -31.27
CA LYS A 196 0.18 -9.95 -32.49
C LYS A 196 -0.45 -8.58 -32.78
N ASN A 197 -1.03 -7.94 -31.76
CA ASN A 197 -1.63 -6.62 -31.91
C ASN A 197 -0.57 -5.55 -32.21
N LEU A 198 0.63 -5.65 -31.61
CA LEU A 198 1.73 -4.75 -31.89
C LEU A 198 2.13 -4.77 -33.36
N ARG A 199 2.34 -5.97 -33.93
CA ARG A 199 2.69 -6.13 -35.36
C ARG A 199 1.63 -5.52 -36.27
N LYS A 200 0.35 -5.78 -35.99
CA LYS A 200 -0.78 -5.19 -36.73
C LYS A 200 -0.76 -3.66 -36.62
N THR A 201 -0.58 -3.13 -35.42
CA THR A 201 -0.54 -1.70 -35.14
C THR A 201 0.60 -1.01 -35.88
N ILE A 202 1.80 -1.58 -35.87
CA ILE A 202 2.94 -1.06 -36.65
C ILE A 202 2.61 -1.02 -38.14
N GLN A 203 1.99 -2.07 -38.70
CA GLN A 203 1.61 -2.11 -40.12
C GLN A 203 0.52 -1.08 -40.49
N GLU A 204 -0.43 -0.84 -39.60
CA GLU A 204 -1.51 0.14 -39.81
C GLU A 204 -0.99 1.58 -39.75
N TYR A 205 -0.13 1.88 -38.78
CA TYR A 205 0.31 3.23 -38.53
C TYR A 205 1.54 3.63 -39.35
N SER A 206 2.46 2.72 -39.69
CA SER A 206 3.62 3.03 -40.56
C SER A 206 3.25 3.64 -41.92
N LYS A 207 1.99 3.46 -42.36
CA LYS A 207 1.45 4.03 -43.60
C LYS A 207 0.92 5.46 -43.46
N LYS A 208 0.82 6.00 -42.23
CA LYS A 208 0.31 7.34 -41.96
C LYS A 208 1.47 8.35 -41.96
N ASP A 209 1.23 9.54 -42.51
CA ASP A 209 2.23 10.62 -42.51
C ASP A 209 2.63 10.98 -41.07
N GLY A 210 3.93 10.94 -40.80
CA GLY A 210 4.50 11.18 -39.46
C GLY A 210 4.64 9.94 -38.57
N TRP A 211 4.39 8.73 -39.08
CA TRP A 211 4.38 7.49 -38.26
C TRP A 211 5.37 6.42 -38.74
N ASN A 212 6.29 6.78 -39.62
CA ASN A 212 7.28 5.89 -40.24
C ASN A 212 8.33 5.31 -39.27
N THR A 213 8.34 5.73 -38.00
CA THR A 213 9.26 5.25 -36.95
C THR A 213 8.55 4.64 -35.74
N ILE A 214 7.25 4.34 -35.84
CA ILE A 214 6.44 3.86 -34.71
C ILE A 214 6.99 2.56 -34.08
N ASP A 215 7.63 1.72 -34.88
CA ASP A 215 8.28 0.47 -34.48
C ASP A 215 9.43 0.66 -33.48
N LYS A 216 10.06 1.84 -33.46
CA LYS A 216 11.12 2.18 -32.50
C LYS A 216 10.59 2.50 -31.10
N TYR A 217 9.31 2.87 -31.00
CA TYR A 217 8.72 3.42 -29.77
C TYR A 217 7.68 2.51 -29.14
N LEU A 218 6.97 1.71 -29.93
CA LEU A 218 5.99 0.78 -29.39
C LEU A 218 6.60 -0.54 -28.99
N LYS A 219 6.41 -0.88 -27.72
CA LYS A 219 6.72 -2.19 -27.13
C LYS A 219 5.44 -3.01 -26.94
N PRO A 220 5.53 -4.34 -26.81
CA PRO A 220 4.37 -5.21 -26.57
C PRO A 220 3.55 -4.78 -25.36
N ASN A 221 4.22 -4.43 -24.25
CA ASN A 221 3.58 -3.99 -23.01
C ASN A 221 3.52 -2.46 -22.89
N SER A 222 3.65 -1.71 -23.98
CA SER A 222 3.42 -0.26 -23.93
C SER A 222 1.96 0.00 -23.59
N LEU A 223 1.68 1.03 -22.79
CA LEU A 223 0.32 1.35 -22.36
C LEU A 223 -0.61 1.53 -23.57
N PHE A 224 -0.10 2.14 -24.65
CA PHE A 224 -0.82 2.25 -25.93
C PHE A 224 -1.26 0.89 -26.50
N ASN A 225 -0.32 -0.07 -26.61
CA ASN A 225 -0.62 -1.37 -27.20
C ASN A 225 -1.55 -2.21 -26.30
N ILE A 226 -1.40 -2.10 -24.98
CA ILE A 226 -2.29 -2.76 -24.01
C ILE A 226 -3.73 -2.24 -24.16
N ILE A 227 -3.95 -0.92 -24.11
CA ILE A 227 -5.30 -0.34 -24.25
C ILE A 227 -5.91 -0.70 -25.61
N ARG A 228 -5.13 -0.62 -26.69
CA ARG A 228 -5.61 -0.98 -28.03
C ARG A 228 -5.99 -2.45 -28.13
N THR A 229 -5.19 -3.33 -27.52
CA THR A 229 -5.48 -4.77 -27.46
C THR A 229 -6.75 -5.02 -26.67
N ALA A 230 -6.87 -4.45 -25.47
CA ALA A 230 -8.05 -4.52 -24.62
C ALA A 230 -9.32 -4.05 -25.36
N ASN A 231 -9.25 -2.89 -26.03
CA ASN A 231 -10.34 -2.35 -26.83
C ASN A 231 -10.79 -3.33 -27.93
N SER A 232 -9.84 -3.97 -28.63
CA SER A 232 -10.12 -4.95 -29.68
C SER A 232 -10.80 -6.24 -29.16
N LEU A 233 -10.63 -6.54 -27.87
CA LEU A 233 -11.26 -7.68 -27.20
C LEU A 233 -12.59 -7.31 -26.51
N GLY A 234 -13.01 -6.05 -26.58
CA GLY A 234 -14.27 -5.58 -26.01
C GLY A 234 -14.16 -4.83 -24.69
N TYR A 235 -12.97 -4.76 -24.08
CA TYR A 235 -12.68 -4.03 -22.84
C TYR A 235 -12.54 -2.52 -23.09
N ASN A 236 -13.61 -1.91 -23.58
CA ASN A 236 -13.62 -0.55 -24.14
C ASN A 236 -14.34 0.49 -23.28
N GLN A 237 -14.58 0.17 -22.01
CA GLN A 237 -15.08 1.07 -20.99
C GLN A 237 -14.00 1.27 -19.93
N LEU A 238 -13.14 2.26 -20.19
CA LEU A 238 -11.94 2.53 -19.44
C LEU A 238 -12.21 3.56 -18.34
N VAL A 239 -11.87 3.22 -17.09
CA VAL A 239 -11.71 4.22 -16.01
C VAL A 239 -10.23 4.48 -15.75
N ILE A 240 -9.85 5.73 -15.47
CA ILE A 240 -8.45 6.10 -15.22
C ILE A 240 -8.38 6.79 -13.86
N THR A 241 -7.38 6.47 -13.04
CA THR A 241 -7.12 7.24 -11.82
C THR A 241 -6.93 8.72 -12.16
N ASP A 242 -7.71 9.59 -11.52
CA ASP A 242 -7.68 11.05 -11.78
C ASP A 242 -6.48 11.72 -11.09
N ALA A 243 -5.28 11.27 -11.44
CA ALA A 243 -4.01 11.78 -10.94
C ALA A 243 -3.26 12.50 -12.07
N VAL A 244 -3.45 13.83 -12.16
CA VAL A 244 -2.98 14.66 -13.28
C VAL A 244 -1.49 14.43 -13.59
N ARG A 245 -0.65 14.42 -12.55
CA ARG A 245 0.80 14.28 -12.70
C ARG A 245 1.23 12.89 -13.18
N ALA A 246 0.56 11.83 -12.72
CA ALA A 246 0.78 10.48 -13.22
C ALA A 246 0.34 10.35 -14.68
N ASN A 247 -0.83 10.88 -15.02
CA ASN A 247 -1.35 10.89 -16.39
C ASN A 247 -0.43 11.68 -17.35
N MET A 248 0.15 12.80 -16.91
CA MET A 248 1.16 13.53 -17.67
C MET A 248 2.41 12.70 -17.96
N LEU A 249 2.91 11.99 -16.94
CA LEU A 249 4.07 11.11 -17.07
C LEU A 249 3.77 9.99 -18.10
N TYR A 250 2.58 9.38 -18.08
CA TYR A 250 2.18 8.43 -19.14
C TYR A 250 2.07 9.08 -20.52
N GLY A 251 1.73 10.36 -20.59
CA GLY A 251 1.77 11.14 -21.83
C GLY A 251 3.19 11.43 -22.32
N SER A 252 4.16 11.56 -21.43
CA SER A 252 5.55 11.89 -21.78
C SER A 252 6.20 10.79 -22.65
N SER A 253 5.85 9.53 -22.39
CA SER A 253 6.29 8.36 -23.17
C SER A 253 5.60 8.25 -24.52
N PHE A 254 4.54 9.03 -24.76
CA PHE A 254 3.71 8.97 -25.94
C PHE A 254 3.86 10.20 -26.82
N ASN A 255 5.07 10.42 -27.33
CA ASN A 255 5.35 11.52 -28.24
C ASN A 255 5.31 11.04 -29.69
N PHE A 256 4.12 11.09 -30.31
CA PHE A 256 4.06 10.85 -31.75
C PHE A 256 4.74 11.99 -32.50
N PRO A 257 5.43 11.71 -33.63
CA PRO A 257 6.27 12.69 -34.28
C PRO A 257 5.47 13.91 -34.72
N ASN A 258 5.52 14.96 -33.92
CA ASN A 258 5.29 16.30 -34.41
C ASN A 258 6.52 16.67 -35.24
N LYS A 259 6.35 17.41 -36.34
CA LYS A 259 7.40 17.69 -37.36
C LYS A 259 8.74 18.23 -36.82
N ASN A 260 8.79 18.66 -35.56
CA ASN A 260 9.95 19.28 -34.92
C ASN A 260 10.73 18.37 -33.94
N ASN A 261 10.40 17.08 -33.85
CA ASN A 261 11.28 15.99 -33.40
C ASN A 261 12.31 16.29 -32.28
N THR A 262 11.87 16.84 -31.14
CA THR A 262 12.60 16.67 -29.88
C THR A 262 11.96 15.50 -29.15
N LEU A 263 12.59 14.34 -29.24
CA LEU A 263 12.31 13.15 -28.44
C LEU A 263 12.14 13.57 -26.98
N THR A 264 10.93 13.52 -26.45
CA THR A 264 10.75 13.50 -25.00
C THR A 264 10.93 12.05 -24.59
N THR A 265 11.97 11.80 -23.81
CA THR A 265 12.10 10.55 -23.06
C THR A 265 10.92 10.43 -22.10
N HIS A 266 10.52 9.20 -21.76
CA HIS A 266 9.68 8.97 -20.58
C HIS A 266 10.29 9.74 -19.41
N THR A 267 9.55 10.70 -18.85
CA THR A 267 10.07 11.65 -17.87
C THR A 267 8.95 12.19 -17.00
N GLY A 268 9.24 12.39 -15.72
CA GLY A 268 8.38 13.15 -14.82
C GLY A 268 8.76 14.62 -14.66
N ASP A 269 9.75 15.11 -15.41
CA ASP A 269 10.16 16.52 -15.36
C ASP A 269 9.13 17.39 -16.06
N VAL A 270 8.64 18.42 -15.34
CA VAL A 270 7.58 19.31 -15.83
C VAL A 270 7.96 20.76 -15.60
N CYS A 271 7.86 21.57 -16.65
CA CYS A 271 8.11 23.00 -16.65
C CYS A 271 7.03 23.75 -17.45
N GLU A 272 7.07 25.08 -17.45
CA GLU A 272 6.11 25.94 -18.17
C GLU A 272 6.12 25.65 -19.69
N GLU A 273 7.25 25.22 -20.24
CA GLU A 273 7.42 24.96 -21.67
C GLU A 273 6.87 23.59 -22.13
N ASN A 274 6.82 22.58 -21.24
CA ASN A 274 6.54 21.20 -21.65
C ASN A 274 5.20 20.63 -21.16
N TYR A 275 4.57 21.22 -20.12
CA TYR A 275 3.41 20.60 -19.47
C TYR A 275 2.22 20.40 -20.43
N GLN A 276 1.96 21.38 -21.31
CA GLN A 276 0.87 21.30 -22.28
C GLN A 276 1.09 20.18 -23.28
N GLN A 277 2.34 19.98 -23.72
CA GLN A 277 2.70 18.90 -24.63
C GLN A 277 2.47 17.55 -23.98
N GLN A 278 2.93 17.34 -22.75
CA GLN A 278 2.73 16.06 -22.04
C GLN A 278 1.24 15.75 -21.83
N ILE A 279 0.42 16.75 -21.46
CA ILE A 279 -1.04 16.59 -21.34
C ILE A 279 -1.68 16.27 -22.69
N ASN A 280 -1.30 16.98 -23.76
CA ASN A 280 -1.82 16.70 -25.11
C ASN A 280 -1.42 15.30 -25.58
N ASN A 281 -0.22 14.86 -25.25
CA ASN A 281 0.26 13.52 -25.57
C ASN A 281 -0.54 12.45 -24.82
N PHE A 282 -0.83 12.63 -23.54
CA PHE A 282 -1.71 11.74 -22.80
C PHE A 282 -3.11 11.67 -23.41
N VAL A 283 -3.68 12.81 -23.80
CA VAL A 283 -4.97 12.86 -24.51
C VAL A 283 -4.91 12.07 -25.81
N ASN A 284 -3.83 12.24 -26.59
CA ASN A 284 -3.61 11.51 -27.83
C ASN A 284 -3.43 10.01 -27.60
N LEU A 285 -2.76 9.61 -26.50
CA LEU A 285 -2.57 8.23 -26.08
C LEU A 285 -3.91 7.53 -25.91
N ILE A 286 -4.78 8.11 -25.09
CA ILE A 286 -6.10 7.55 -24.84
C ILE A 286 -6.95 7.58 -26.12
N ASN A 287 -6.97 8.71 -26.84
CA ASN A 287 -7.77 8.84 -28.06
C ASN A 287 -7.42 7.79 -29.13
N SER A 288 -6.12 7.61 -29.35
CA SER A 288 -5.62 6.76 -30.45
C SER A 288 -5.61 5.27 -30.10
N SER A 289 -5.55 4.94 -28.80
CA SER A 289 -5.60 3.54 -28.34
C SER A 289 -7.03 3.02 -28.18
N THR A 290 -7.97 3.88 -27.76
CA THR A 290 -9.39 3.52 -27.59
C THR A 290 -10.25 3.75 -28.84
N ASP A 291 -9.70 4.41 -29.86
CA ASP A 291 -10.44 4.90 -31.03
C ASP A 291 -11.66 5.78 -30.65
N THR A 292 -11.61 6.44 -29.48
CA THR A 292 -12.70 7.25 -28.90
C THR A 292 -12.12 8.51 -28.26
N LYS A 293 -12.84 9.63 -28.26
CA LYS A 293 -12.39 10.83 -27.54
C LYS A 293 -12.34 10.59 -26.03
N ILE A 294 -11.30 11.07 -25.37
CA ILE A 294 -11.09 11.01 -23.91
C ILE A 294 -12.23 11.68 -23.13
N THR A 295 -12.91 12.65 -23.76
CA THR A 295 -14.08 13.35 -23.21
C THR A 295 -15.39 12.56 -23.35
N SER A 296 -15.36 11.39 -23.99
CA SER A 296 -16.52 10.51 -24.13
C SER A 296 -16.78 9.74 -22.84
N SER A 297 -17.53 10.34 -21.92
CA SER A 297 -17.83 9.80 -20.58
C SER A 297 -18.43 8.39 -20.55
N LYS A 298 -19.03 7.92 -21.65
CA LYS A 298 -19.55 6.54 -21.79
C LYS A 298 -18.48 5.47 -22.03
N LYS A 299 -17.26 5.88 -22.38
CA LYS A 299 -16.15 5.02 -22.83
C LYS A 299 -14.88 5.28 -22.06
N VAL A 300 -14.65 6.52 -21.65
CA VAL A 300 -13.54 6.92 -20.81
C VAL A 300 -14.08 7.75 -19.65
N SER A 301 -13.77 7.34 -18.42
CA SER A 301 -14.08 8.07 -17.20
C SER A 301 -12.82 8.24 -16.35
N PHE A 302 -12.86 9.16 -15.39
CA PHE A 302 -11.78 9.31 -14.41
C PHE A 302 -12.36 9.30 -13.01
N ASN A 303 -11.64 8.70 -12.08
CA ASN A 303 -12.03 8.63 -10.69
C ASN A 303 -10.78 8.82 -9.80
N PRO A 304 -10.77 9.78 -8.86
CA PRO A 304 -9.67 9.93 -7.92
C PRO A 304 -9.68 8.88 -6.80
N ASP A 305 -10.81 8.20 -6.59
CA ASP A 305 -11.00 7.22 -5.52
C ASP A 305 -10.73 5.80 -6.03
N GLY A 306 -9.64 5.18 -5.55
CA GLY A 306 -9.25 3.81 -5.89
C GLY A 306 -10.34 2.79 -5.55
N GLN A 307 -10.98 2.92 -4.39
CA GLN A 307 -12.12 2.08 -4.00
C GLN A 307 -13.32 2.25 -4.94
N GLY A 308 -13.54 3.48 -5.40
CA GLY A 308 -14.53 3.77 -6.43
C GLY A 308 -14.20 3.11 -7.78
N ILE A 309 -12.92 2.98 -8.15
CA ILE A 309 -12.48 2.24 -9.34
C ILE A 309 -12.74 0.74 -9.18
N ILE A 310 -12.34 0.15 -8.06
CA ILE A 310 -12.52 -1.28 -7.75
C ILE A 310 -14.01 -1.64 -7.81
N ALA A 311 -14.85 -0.89 -7.09
CA ALA A 311 -16.30 -1.09 -7.11
C ALA A 311 -16.89 -1.00 -8.52
N SER A 312 -16.38 -0.07 -9.35
CA SER A 312 -16.82 0.05 -10.75
C SER A 312 -16.43 -1.16 -11.61
N LEU A 313 -15.27 -1.75 -11.36
CA LEU A 313 -14.80 -2.94 -12.08
C LEU A 313 -15.53 -4.21 -11.65
N LEU A 314 -15.81 -4.37 -10.35
CA LEU A 314 -16.43 -5.56 -9.79
C LEU A 314 -17.95 -5.58 -9.96
N ASP A 315 -18.65 -4.45 -9.84
CA ASP A 315 -20.11 -4.42 -9.91
C ASP A 315 -20.62 -4.85 -11.29
N MET A 316 -21.22 -6.04 -11.36
CA MET A 316 -21.75 -6.63 -12.59
C MET A 316 -22.98 -5.90 -13.14
N ASN A 317 -23.62 -5.02 -12.36
CA ASN A 317 -24.71 -4.17 -12.84
C ASN A 317 -24.19 -2.93 -13.59
N ARG A 318 -22.89 -2.63 -13.48
CA ARG A 318 -22.24 -1.50 -14.12
C ARG A 318 -21.55 -1.91 -15.42
N ASN A 319 -22.16 -1.53 -16.53
CA ASN A 319 -21.63 -1.75 -17.88
C ASN A 319 -20.79 -0.56 -18.40
N ASP A 320 -20.63 0.48 -17.59
CA ASP A 320 -19.91 1.71 -17.90
C ASP A 320 -18.40 1.63 -17.59
N VAL A 321 -17.94 0.54 -16.95
CA VAL A 321 -16.53 0.23 -16.67
C VAL A 321 -16.27 -1.27 -16.79
N ASN A 322 -15.23 -1.66 -17.53
CA ASN A 322 -14.72 -3.02 -17.60
C ASN A 322 -13.18 -3.14 -17.72
N SER A 323 -12.50 -1.99 -17.84
CA SER A 323 -11.06 -1.89 -17.74
C SER A 323 -10.67 -0.61 -16.99
N ALA A 324 -9.45 -0.59 -16.46
CA ALA A 324 -8.94 0.52 -15.68
C ALA A 324 -7.44 0.73 -15.84
N ILE A 325 -6.98 1.97 -15.68
CA ILE A 325 -5.60 2.30 -15.32
C ILE A 325 -5.64 2.73 -13.85
N MET A 326 -4.97 1.98 -12.99
CA MET A 326 -4.95 2.18 -11.54
C MET A 326 -3.59 1.85 -10.94
N TYR A 327 -3.41 2.08 -9.63
CA TYR A 327 -2.19 1.66 -8.95
C TYR A 327 -2.21 0.17 -8.62
N ASN A 328 -1.04 -0.44 -8.50
CA ASN A 328 -0.90 -1.86 -8.22
C ASN A 328 -1.50 -2.29 -6.87
N GLY A 329 -1.56 -1.38 -5.88
CA GLY A 329 -2.27 -1.62 -4.62
C GLY A 329 -3.78 -1.81 -4.83
N ASP A 330 -4.44 -0.90 -5.58
CA ASP A 330 -5.86 -1.04 -5.93
C ASP A 330 -6.12 -2.30 -6.75
N ALA A 331 -5.18 -2.68 -7.62
CA ALA A 331 -5.27 -3.90 -8.42
C ALA A 331 -5.10 -5.17 -7.59
N LEU A 332 -4.35 -5.11 -6.48
CA LEU A 332 -4.21 -6.21 -5.54
C LEU A 332 -5.52 -6.46 -4.81
N ASP A 333 -6.14 -5.39 -4.28
CA ASP A 333 -7.47 -5.46 -3.66
C ASP A 333 -8.53 -5.95 -4.67
N ALA A 334 -8.50 -5.43 -5.90
CA ALA A 334 -9.38 -5.93 -6.96
C ALA A 334 -9.14 -7.42 -7.30
N TYR A 335 -7.91 -7.92 -7.18
CA TYR A 335 -7.61 -9.34 -7.40
C TYR A 335 -8.27 -10.21 -6.33
N TYR A 336 -8.20 -9.81 -5.05
CA TYR A 336 -8.87 -10.43 -3.93
C TYR A 336 -10.35 -10.00 -3.86
N SER A 337 -11.07 -10.30 -4.94
CA SER A 337 -12.45 -9.87 -5.16
C SER A 337 -13.45 -10.40 -4.13
N ASP A 338 -13.17 -11.52 -3.44
CA ASP A 338 -14.14 -12.15 -2.53
C ASP A 338 -14.44 -11.25 -1.31
N ASP A 339 -13.41 -10.57 -0.80
CA ASP A 339 -13.51 -9.65 0.35
C ASP A 339 -14.40 -8.43 0.09
N ASN A 340 -14.53 -8.06 -1.19
CA ASN A 340 -15.35 -6.94 -1.64
C ASN A 340 -16.86 -7.28 -1.71
N ASN A 341 -17.25 -8.54 -1.51
CA ASN A 341 -18.65 -9.01 -1.41
C ASN A 341 -19.55 -8.72 -2.64
N PHE A 342 -18.98 -8.41 -3.81
CA PHE A 342 -19.74 -8.26 -5.05
C PHE A 342 -20.20 -9.61 -5.60
N LYS A 343 -21.40 -9.65 -6.18
CA LYS A 343 -21.99 -10.87 -6.75
C LYS A 343 -21.91 -10.88 -8.28
N ALA A 344 -21.70 -12.06 -8.85
CA ALA A 344 -21.79 -12.34 -10.28
C ALA A 344 -22.64 -13.58 -10.56
N PHE A 345 -23.22 -13.63 -11.75
CA PHE A 345 -23.96 -14.80 -12.24
C PHE A 345 -23.03 -15.74 -12.99
N TYR A 346 -22.81 -16.93 -12.44
CA TYR A 346 -22.06 -18.01 -13.05
C TYR A 346 -23.01 -19.01 -13.69
N THR A 347 -22.57 -19.62 -14.79
CA THR A 347 -23.32 -20.73 -15.39
C THR A 347 -22.76 -22.04 -14.87
N LYS A 348 -23.57 -22.81 -14.15
CA LYS A 348 -23.22 -24.15 -13.67
C LYS A 348 -24.17 -25.16 -14.30
N GLU A 349 -23.67 -26.36 -14.58
CA GLU A 349 -24.53 -27.49 -14.93
C GLU A 349 -25.24 -28.00 -13.67
N ASP A 350 -26.56 -28.04 -13.71
CA ASP A 350 -27.40 -28.61 -12.68
C ASP A 350 -27.12 -30.11 -12.57
N GLU A 351 -26.66 -30.55 -11.40
CA GLU A 351 -26.17 -31.91 -11.17
C GLU A 351 -27.27 -32.98 -11.31
N VAL A 352 -28.56 -32.59 -11.28
CA VAL A 352 -29.70 -33.50 -11.37
C VAL A 352 -30.24 -33.56 -12.79
N THR A 353 -30.31 -32.43 -13.47
CA THR A 353 -31.01 -32.29 -14.76
C THR A 353 -30.06 -32.15 -15.94
N GLY A 354 -28.76 -31.92 -15.72
CA GLY A 354 -27.77 -31.64 -16.76
C GLY A 354 -27.99 -30.30 -17.48
N LYS A 355 -28.91 -29.46 -16.99
CA LYS A 355 -29.21 -28.16 -17.61
C LYS A 355 -28.29 -27.09 -17.06
N GLN A 356 -27.88 -26.16 -17.93
CA GLN A 356 -27.19 -24.97 -17.49
C GLN A 356 -28.15 -24.05 -16.70
N ILE A 357 -27.82 -23.81 -15.44
CA ILE A 357 -28.50 -22.86 -14.56
C ILE A 357 -27.57 -21.69 -14.25
N LYS A 358 -28.16 -20.51 -14.01
CA LYS A 358 -27.43 -19.35 -13.50
C LYS A 358 -27.46 -19.38 -11.98
N VAL A 359 -26.30 -19.34 -11.37
CA VAL A 359 -26.13 -19.21 -9.92
C VAL A 359 -25.46 -17.90 -9.60
N GLU A 360 -25.98 -17.21 -8.59
CA GLU A 360 -25.36 -16.00 -8.07
C GLU A 360 -24.33 -16.40 -7.00
N LYS A 361 -23.06 -16.02 -7.20
CA LYS A 361 -21.97 -16.26 -6.25
C LYS A 361 -21.15 -14.98 -6.09
N THR A 362 -20.46 -14.84 -4.96
CA THR A 362 -19.42 -13.82 -4.83
C THR A 362 -18.38 -13.98 -5.94
N ILE A 363 -17.86 -12.85 -6.42
CA ILE A 363 -16.80 -12.84 -7.43
C ILE A 363 -15.55 -13.46 -6.82
N GLU A 364 -15.06 -14.53 -7.44
CA GLU A 364 -13.90 -15.28 -6.96
C GLU A 364 -12.61 -14.49 -7.12
N ASP A 365 -11.65 -14.72 -6.22
CA ASP A 365 -10.30 -14.19 -6.32
C ASP A 365 -9.63 -14.54 -7.64
N GLY A 366 -8.80 -13.62 -8.11
CA GLY A 366 -8.16 -13.72 -9.42
C GLY A 366 -9.12 -13.51 -10.59
N THR A 367 -10.36 -13.07 -10.37
CA THR A 367 -11.23 -12.63 -11.47
C THR A 367 -10.62 -11.45 -12.21
N ILE A 368 -10.21 -10.41 -11.48
CA ILE A 368 -9.61 -9.22 -12.08
C ILE A 368 -8.18 -9.54 -12.51
N GLN A 369 -7.89 -9.29 -13.78
CA GLN A 369 -6.57 -9.49 -14.37
C GLN A 369 -5.89 -8.15 -14.56
N SER A 370 -4.57 -8.10 -14.40
CA SER A 370 -3.79 -6.86 -14.56
C SER A 370 -2.49 -7.05 -15.33
N ILE A 371 -2.03 -5.99 -15.99
CA ILE A 371 -0.82 -5.96 -16.80
C ILE A 371 -0.02 -4.71 -16.44
N LYS A 372 1.24 -4.89 -16.02
CA LYS A 372 2.20 -3.80 -15.88
C LYS A 372 2.67 -3.35 -17.26
N PHE A 373 2.75 -2.04 -17.46
CA PHE A 373 3.20 -1.45 -18.72
C PHE A 373 4.63 -0.93 -18.64
N ASN A 374 5.31 -0.87 -19.80
CA ASN A 374 6.74 -0.59 -19.88
C ASN A 374 7.11 0.78 -19.30
N GLU A 375 6.49 1.87 -19.75
CA GLU A 375 6.80 3.23 -19.32
C GLU A 375 5.92 3.61 -18.13
N ASN A 376 6.38 3.28 -16.92
CA ASN A 376 5.58 3.32 -15.71
C ASN A 376 6.04 4.41 -14.74
N ILE A 377 5.17 4.71 -13.79
CA ILE A 377 5.46 5.60 -12.67
C ILE A 377 5.98 4.78 -11.50
N LEU A 378 6.86 5.37 -10.70
CA LEU A 378 7.12 4.93 -9.33
C LEU A 378 6.74 6.03 -8.35
N LEU A 379 5.76 5.75 -7.49
CA LEU A 379 5.30 6.64 -6.45
C LEU A 379 5.72 6.10 -5.10
N VAL A 380 6.18 6.99 -4.23
CA VAL A 380 6.42 6.65 -2.83
C VAL A 380 5.68 7.66 -1.97
N ASP A 381 4.72 7.16 -1.20
CA ASP A 381 4.09 7.91 -0.12
C ASP A 381 4.86 7.69 1.17
N GLY A 382 4.88 8.69 2.05
CA GLY A 382 5.69 8.62 3.26
C GLY A 382 5.50 9.80 4.20
N LEU A 383 6.04 9.64 5.40
CA LEU A 383 6.00 10.62 6.46
C LEU A 383 6.83 11.85 6.09
N VAL A 384 6.22 13.02 6.29
CA VAL A 384 6.93 14.30 6.44
C VAL A 384 6.59 14.94 7.78
N VAL A 385 7.54 15.69 8.34
CA VAL A 385 7.41 16.33 9.66
C VAL A 385 7.48 17.85 9.49
N ALA A 386 6.53 18.57 10.09
CA ALA A 386 6.44 20.01 9.97
C ALA A 386 7.67 20.71 10.57
N GLN A 387 8.15 21.76 9.90
CA GLN A 387 9.30 22.55 10.34
C GLN A 387 9.14 23.14 11.75
N LYS A 388 7.91 23.49 12.14
CA LYS A 388 7.59 24.18 13.41
C LYS A 388 7.05 23.26 14.50
N ILE A 389 7.25 21.94 14.40
CA ILE A 389 6.90 21.00 15.47
C ILE A 389 7.72 21.28 16.74
N SER A 390 7.11 21.15 17.92
CA SER A 390 7.82 21.26 19.20
C SER A 390 8.56 19.97 19.53
N GLU A 391 9.71 20.03 20.21
CA GLU A 391 10.48 18.83 20.58
C GLU A 391 9.68 17.78 21.37
N PRO A 392 8.83 18.15 22.38
CA PRO A 392 7.99 17.17 23.06
C PRO A 392 7.01 16.46 22.13
N THR A 393 6.37 17.22 21.23
CA THR A 393 5.43 16.67 20.24
C THR A 393 6.13 15.77 19.24
N GLU A 394 7.32 16.16 18.78
CA GLU A 394 8.13 15.38 17.86
C GLU A 394 8.57 14.05 18.48
N LYS A 395 8.98 14.06 19.75
CA LYS A 395 9.30 12.83 20.47
C LYS A 395 8.08 11.91 20.62
N GLN A 396 6.91 12.48 20.92
CA GLN A 396 5.65 11.73 20.97
C GLN A 396 5.30 11.14 19.60
N LEU A 397 5.50 11.91 18.53
CA LEU A 397 5.26 11.50 17.15
C LEU A 397 6.12 10.27 16.81
N TYR A 398 7.44 10.36 17.01
CA TYR A 398 8.33 9.24 16.66
C TYR A 398 8.07 7.99 17.51
N ASN A 399 7.76 8.13 18.80
CA ASN A 399 7.40 6.99 19.66
C ASN A 399 6.05 6.35 19.27
N MET A 400 5.08 7.13 18.80
CA MET A 400 3.83 6.60 18.26
C MET A 400 4.10 5.86 16.94
N LEU A 401 4.85 6.48 16.03
CA LEU A 401 5.17 5.95 14.71
C LEU A 401 5.96 4.63 14.79
N SER A 402 6.97 4.56 15.66
CA SER A 402 7.78 3.36 15.86
C SER A 402 7.04 2.18 16.51
N LYS A 403 5.80 2.38 16.97
CA LYS A 403 4.93 1.31 17.50
C LYS A 403 3.77 0.97 16.57
N THR A 404 3.52 1.82 15.59
CA THR A 404 2.37 1.72 14.67
C THR A 404 2.87 1.42 13.26
N LEU A 405 3.01 2.45 12.43
CA LEU A 405 3.30 2.34 10.99
C LEU A 405 4.71 1.82 10.68
N TYR A 406 5.63 1.94 11.64
CA TYR A 406 7.06 1.74 11.43
C TYR A 406 7.71 0.77 12.44
N ASN A 407 6.92 -0.15 12.98
CA ASN A 407 7.35 -1.05 14.06
C ASN A 407 8.57 -1.90 13.69
N ASN A 408 8.65 -2.35 12.44
CA ASN A 408 9.73 -3.21 11.96
C ASN A 408 10.99 -2.48 11.48
N LEU A 409 11.03 -1.14 11.52
CA LEU A 409 12.23 -0.40 11.09
C LEU A 409 13.44 -0.78 11.93
N ASN A 410 13.27 -0.88 13.25
CA ASN A 410 14.37 -1.23 14.15
C ASN A 410 14.77 -2.70 14.05
N ASP A 411 13.79 -3.61 13.90
CA ASP A 411 14.07 -5.04 13.77
C ASP A 411 14.90 -5.33 12.53
N GLY A 412 14.58 -4.67 11.40
CA GLY A 412 15.38 -4.76 10.18
C GLY A 412 16.79 -4.20 10.33
N GLN A 413 16.94 -3.09 11.05
CA GLN A 413 18.22 -2.46 11.28
C GLN A 413 19.11 -3.26 12.25
N THR A 414 18.52 -3.83 13.29
CA THR A 414 19.25 -4.52 14.38
C THR A 414 19.55 -5.98 14.04
N TYR A 415 18.57 -6.74 13.55
CA TYR A 415 18.67 -8.19 13.38
C TYR A 415 18.83 -8.65 11.94
N GLY A 416 18.49 -7.78 10.99
CA GLY A 416 18.38 -8.13 9.57
C GLY A 416 17.07 -8.86 9.24
N VAL A 417 16.74 -8.87 7.94
CA VAL A 417 15.46 -9.40 7.42
C VAL A 417 15.25 -10.88 7.76
N GLU A 418 16.26 -11.73 7.55
CA GLU A 418 16.15 -13.18 7.77
C GLU A 418 15.80 -13.49 9.23
N THR A 419 16.51 -12.87 10.18
CA THR A 419 16.26 -13.07 11.62
C THR A 419 14.89 -12.58 12.03
N ALA A 420 14.45 -11.40 11.54
CA ALA A 420 13.12 -10.87 11.83
C ALA A 420 12.02 -11.82 11.34
N MET A 421 12.15 -12.37 10.12
CA MET A 421 11.21 -13.35 9.57
C MET A 421 11.18 -14.65 10.38
N ILE A 422 12.33 -15.17 10.81
CA ILE A 422 12.43 -16.38 11.62
C ILE A 422 11.77 -16.18 12.99
N ASN A 423 12.03 -15.04 13.65
CA ASN A 423 11.45 -14.73 14.95
C ASN A 423 9.92 -14.59 14.87
N LEU A 424 9.41 -13.96 13.82
CA LEU A 424 7.97 -13.84 13.59
C LEU A 424 7.33 -15.21 13.34
N TYR A 425 7.99 -16.07 12.55
CA TYR A 425 7.50 -17.43 12.28
C TYR A 425 7.54 -18.34 13.52
N ASP A 426 8.58 -18.25 14.36
CA ASP A 426 8.64 -18.94 15.66
C ASP A 426 7.48 -18.51 16.58
N THR A 427 7.20 -17.21 16.58
CA THR A 427 6.08 -16.64 17.33
C THR A 427 4.75 -17.13 16.77
N TYR A 428 4.57 -17.09 15.45
CA TYR A 428 3.39 -17.64 14.78
C TYR A 428 3.13 -19.08 15.18
N LEU A 429 4.12 -19.98 15.08
CA LEU A 429 3.95 -21.37 15.47
C LEU A 429 3.51 -21.53 16.94
N SER A 430 4.01 -20.66 17.82
CA SER A 430 3.68 -20.69 19.24
C SER A 430 2.25 -20.21 19.53
N TYR A 431 1.76 -19.20 18.81
CA TYR A 431 0.39 -18.68 18.98
C TYR A 431 -0.65 -19.52 18.23
N ALA A 432 -0.33 -19.96 17.02
CA ALA A 432 -1.27 -20.66 16.14
C ALA A 432 -1.47 -22.13 16.52
N PHE A 433 -0.45 -22.82 17.07
CA PHE A 433 -0.51 -24.29 17.21
C PHE A 433 -0.18 -24.84 18.60
N ARG A 434 0.56 -24.11 19.45
CA ARG A 434 1.14 -24.70 20.66
C ARG A 434 0.07 -25.27 21.58
N ASP A 435 -0.84 -24.43 22.05
CA ASP A 435 -1.73 -24.80 23.14
C ASP A 435 -2.77 -25.83 22.67
N GLU A 436 -3.29 -25.67 21.45
CA GLU A 436 -4.19 -26.64 20.82
C GLU A 436 -3.52 -28.01 20.59
N LEU A 437 -2.27 -28.03 20.11
CA LEU A 437 -1.53 -29.29 19.96
C LEU A 437 -1.27 -29.96 21.30
N LEU A 438 -0.90 -29.21 22.34
CA LEU A 438 -0.69 -29.77 23.68
C LEU A 438 -1.97 -30.37 24.24
N GLN A 439 -3.12 -29.72 24.04
CA GLN A 439 -4.43 -30.20 24.45
C GLN A 439 -4.83 -31.48 23.69
N GLU A 440 -4.68 -31.50 22.37
CA GLU A 440 -4.96 -32.68 21.54
C GLU A 440 -4.07 -33.88 21.93
N LEU A 441 -2.78 -33.64 22.15
CA LEU A 441 -1.86 -34.70 22.57
C LEU A 441 -2.16 -35.21 23.99
N ALA A 442 -2.56 -34.33 24.91
CA ALA A 442 -2.93 -34.72 26.28
C ALA A 442 -4.23 -35.55 26.31
N SER A 443 -5.23 -35.20 25.49
CA SER A 443 -6.50 -35.91 25.44
C SER A 443 -6.36 -37.34 24.90
N LYS A 444 -5.44 -37.56 23.95
CA LYS A 444 -5.22 -38.85 23.28
C LYS A 444 -4.14 -39.72 23.93
N ASN A 445 -3.22 -39.13 24.70
CA ASN A 445 -2.10 -39.84 25.31
C ASN A 445 -2.16 -39.83 26.84
N LYS A 446 -2.92 -40.77 27.43
CA LYS A 446 -3.10 -40.93 28.89
C LYS A 446 -1.79 -41.12 29.68
N ASN A 447 -0.66 -41.38 29.02
CA ASN A 447 0.60 -41.77 29.65
C ASN A 447 1.72 -40.70 29.57
N LYS A 448 1.49 -39.52 28.97
CA LYS A 448 2.48 -38.43 28.91
C LYS A 448 2.08 -37.25 29.79
N THR A 449 3.04 -36.73 30.55
CA THR A 449 2.89 -35.47 31.29
C THR A 449 2.90 -34.28 30.32
N ILE A 450 2.30 -33.16 30.75
CA ILE A 450 2.25 -31.91 29.99
C ILE A 450 3.66 -31.47 29.55
N ASP A 451 4.65 -31.60 30.43
CA ASP A 451 6.06 -31.26 30.13
C ASP A 451 6.62 -32.04 28.94
N LYS A 452 6.32 -33.34 28.84
CA LYS A 452 6.77 -34.18 27.70
C LYS A 452 6.11 -33.79 26.38
N ASN A 453 4.88 -33.27 26.42
CA ASN A 453 4.22 -32.76 25.23
C ASN A 453 4.79 -31.39 24.82
N ALA A 454 5.16 -30.54 25.78
CA ALA A 454 5.84 -29.27 25.53
C ALA A 454 7.21 -29.45 24.86
N ASP A 455 8.03 -30.38 25.35
CA ASP A 455 9.29 -30.74 24.71
C ASP A 455 9.08 -31.27 23.29
N TYR A 456 8.01 -32.03 23.08
CA TYR A 456 7.67 -32.57 21.77
C TYR A 456 7.29 -31.46 20.78
N PHE A 457 6.46 -30.50 21.20
CA PHE A 457 6.13 -29.33 20.39
C PHE A 457 7.40 -28.51 20.06
N ASN A 458 8.26 -28.26 21.05
CA ASN A 458 9.50 -27.51 20.83
C ASN A 458 10.42 -28.19 19.80
N ASN A 459 10.50 -29.53 19.81
CA ASN A 459 11.26 -30.27 18.80
C ASN A 459 10.64 -30.13 17.40
N LEU A 460 9.31 -30.27 17.28
CA LEU A 460 8.58 -30.08 16.02
C LEU A 460 8.80 -28.66 15.47
N LYS A 461 8.62 -27.64 16.33
CA LYS A 461 8.82 -26.22 16.03
C LYS A 461 10.24 -25.94 15.53
N ASN A 462 11.26 -26.48 16.20
CA ASN A 462 12.65 -26.31 15.79
C ASN A 462 12.96 -26.93 14.41
N GLU A 463 12.34 -28.06 14.06
CA GLU A 463 12.46 -28.63 12.71
C GLU A 463 11.78 -27.74 11.67
N LEU A 464 10.58 -27.24 11.96
CA LEU A 464 9.84 -26.31 11.09
C LEU A 464 10.60 -25.00 10.86
N ILE A 465 11.18 -24.41 11.91
CA ILE A 465 12.02 -23.20 11.80
C ILE A 465 13.23 -23.45 10.89
N LYS A 466 13.88 -24.61 11.00
CA LYS A 466 15.00 -24.96 10.12
C LYS A 466 14.55 -25.04 8.67
N ILE A 467 13.39 -25.65 8.39
CA ILE A 467 12.83 -25.71 7.03
C ILE A 467 12.54 -24.30 6.54
N TYR A 468 11.78 -23.50 7.32
CA TYR A 468 11.40 -22.13 6.98
C TYR A 468 12.61 -21.27 6.65
N LYS A 469 13.68 -21.35 7.45
CA LYS A 469 14.96 -20.66 7.18
C LYS A 469 15.52 -20.97 5.79
N THR A 470 15.43 -22.23 5.32
CA THR A 470 15.88 -22.60 3.97
C THR A 470 14.93 -22.16 2.84
N THR A 471 13.80 -21.54 3.18
CA THR A 471 12.82 -20.99 2.22
C THR A 471 12.86 -19.47 2.14
N ILE A 472 13.68 -18.82 2.97
CA ILE A 472 13.89 -17.37 2.91
C ILE A 472 14.85 -17.10 1.75
N GLU A 473 14.29 -17.04 0.55
CA GLU A 473 15.01 -16.70 -0.68
C GLU A 473 14.58 -15.33 -1.23
N ASN A 474 15.32 -14.82 -2.21
CA ASN A 474 15.01 -13.53 -2.82
C ASN A 474 13.75 -13.56 -3.69
N LYS A 475 13.39 -14.73 -4.26
CA LYS A 475 12.21 -14.92 -5.12
C LYS A 475 11.39 -16.13 -4.66
N PRO A 476 10.07 -16.02 -4.50
CA PRO A 476 9.20 -17.14 -4.13
C PRO A 476 9.28 -18.32 -5.11
N ASN A 477 9.43 -19.54 -4.60
CA ASN A 477 9.52 -20.77 -5.39
C ASN A 477 8.66 -21.90 -4.80
N ASN A 478 7.79 -22.49 -5.62
CA ASN A 478 6.91 -23.59 -5.19
C ASN A 478 7.68 -24.82 -4.66
N THR A 479 8.92 -25.01 -5.08
CA THR A 479 9.79 -26.10 -4.58
C THR A 479 10.11 -25.92 -3.09
N ASP A 480 10.16 -24.69 -2.60
CA ASP A 480 10.43 -24.41 -1.19
C ASP A 480 9.24 -24.77 -0.30
N LEU A 481 8.02 -24.42 -0.72
CA LEU A 481 6.81 -24.80 0.00
C LEU A 481 6.64 -26.32 0.07
N LYS A 482 7.04 -27.05 -0.99
CA LYS A 482 7.03 -28.52 -1.01
C LYS A 482 7.93 -29.17 0.06
N LYS A 483 8.92 -28.48 0.60
CA LYS A 483 9.72 -28.98 1.74
C LYS A 483 8.82 -29.25 2.96
N PHE A 484 7.75 -28.46 3.14
CA PHE A 484 6.76 -28.68 4.18
C PHE A 484 5.90 -29.91 3.91
N ASN A 485 5.47 -30.17 2.67
CA ASN A 485 4.74 -31.40 2.32
C ASN A 485 5.57 -32.66 2.66
N ILE A 486 6.87 -32.63 2.36
CA ILE A 486 7.81 -33.72 2.69
C ILE A 486 7.89 -33.90 4.21
N PHE A 487 8.02 -32.80 4.97
CA PHE A 487 8.04 -32.83 6.42
C PHE A 487 6.74 -33.42 7.00
N VAL A 488 5.59 -32.92 6.57
CA VAL A 488 4.26 -33.40 6.99
C VAL A 488 4.12 -34.89 6.72
N LYS A 489 4.47 -35.35 5.51
CA LYS A 489 4.44 -36.77 5.16
C LYS A 489 5.32 -37.63 6.08
N ASN A 490 6.55 -37.19 6.32
CA ASN A 490 7.54 -38.00 7.03
C ASN A 490 7.42 -37.94 8.56
N LYS A 491 6.89 -36.85 9.13
CA LYS A 491 6.85 -36.60 10.58
C LYS A 491 5.44 -36.59 11.17
N ILE A 492 4.47 -36.03 10.46
CA ILE A 492 3.10 -35.87 10.97
C ILE A 492 2.26 -37.07 10.53
N ILE A 493 2.19 -37.38 9.24
CA ILE A 493 1.34 -38.47 8.73
C ILE A 493 1.82 -39.84 9.18
N SER A 494 3.15 -40.03 9.28
CA SER A 494 3.75 -41.28 9.79
C SER A 494 3.49 -41.52 11.28
N ASN A 495 3.00 -40.52 12.02
CA ASN A 495 2.67 -40.58 13.44
C ASN A 495 1.17 -40.36 13.64
N GLU A 496 0.44 -41.44 13.91
CA GLU A 496 -1.03 -41.42 14.04
C GLU A 496 -1.53 -40.40 15.09
N LEU A 497 -0.81 -40.21 16.19
CA LEU A 497 -1.17 -39.20 17.20
C LEU A 497 -1.09 -37.77 16.63
N LEU A 498 -0.01 -37.46 15.91
CA LEU A 498 0.16 -36.13 15.29
C LEU A 498 -0.82 -35.92 14.15
N LYS A 499 -0.97 -36.91 13.27
CA LYS A 499 -1.97 -36.88 12.19
C LYS A 499 -3.34 -36.53 12.75
N ASN A 500 -3.79 -37.25 13.77
CA ASN A 500 -5.11 -37.03 14.36
C ASN A 500 -5.21 -35.70 15.11
N ALA A 501 -4.12 -35.19 15.70
CA ALA A 501 -4.11 -33.88 16.34
C ALA A 501 -4.24 -32.75 15.31
N PHE A 502 -3.42 -32.76 14.25
CA PHE A 502 -3.49 -31.75 13.20
C PHE A 502 -4.79 -31.81 12.39
N MET A 503 -5.35 -33.00 12.15
CA MET A 503 -6.67 -33.10 11.54
C MET A 503 -7.77 -32.44 12.38
N ASN A 504 -7.67 -32.54 13.71
CA ASN A 504 -8.63 -31.89 14.62
C ASN A 504 -8.42 -30.37 14.68
N ILE A 505 -7.18 -29.92 14.86
CA ILE A 505 -6.80 -28.50 14.94
C ILE A 505 -7.26 -27.74 13.69
N LEU A 506 -7.08 -28.35 12.52
CA LEU A 506 -7.38 -27.73 11.22
C LEU A 506 -8.75 -28.12 10.65
N ASP A 507 -9.61 -28.78 11.43
CA ASP A 507 -10.93 -29.30 11.02
C ASP A 507 -10.92 -30.03 9.65
N ILE A 508 -9.95 -30.92 9.46
CA ILE A 508 -9.76 -31.65 8.20
C ILE A 508 -10.61 -32.92 8.19
N ASN A 509 -11.74 -32.85 7.49
CA ASN A 509 -12.66 -33.99 7.27
C ASN A 509 -12.33 -34.85 6.04
N GLU A 510 -11.07 -34.82 5.57
CA GLU A 510 -10.64 -35.47 4.32
C GLU A 510 -10.08 -36.88 4.50
N VAL A 511 -10.43 -37.79 3.59
CA VAL A 511 -9.99 -39.19 3.62
C VAL A 511 -8.71 -39.41 2.79
N LYS A 512 -8.53 -38.63 1.71
CA LYS A 512 -7.37 -38.76 0.83
C LYS A 512 -6.11 -38.22 1.50
N THR A 513 -5.13 -39.10 1.72
CA THR A 513 -3.88 -38.74 2.41
C THR A 513 -3.15 -37.56 1.78
N GLU A 514 -3.15 -37.44 0.46
CA GLU A 514 -2.50 -36.31 -0.24
C GLU A 514 -3.17 -34.96 0.11
N ASN A 515 -4.51 -34.93 0.16
CA ASN A 515 -5.25 -33.72 0.54
C ASN A 515 -4.94 -33.33 2.00
N VAL A 516 -4.86 -34.32 2.90
CA VAL A 516 -4.48 -34.10 4.30
C VAL A 516 -3.05 -33.54 4.40
N ILE A 517 -2.10 -34.08 3.61
CA ILE A 517 -0.73 -33.57 3.55
C ILE A 517 -0.73 -32.10 3.10
N ASN A 518 -1.44 -31.77 2.03
CA ASN A 518 -1.45 -30.42 1.47
C ASN A 518 -2.06 -29.40 2.43
N LYS A 519 -3.19 -29.72 3.08
CA LYS A 519 -3.83 -28.83 4.05
C LYS A 519 -2.95 -28.57 5.27
N ILE A 520 -2.36 -29.61 5.87
CA ILE A 520 -1.44 -29.43 7.00
C ILE A 520 -0.17 -28.69 6.56
N ALA A 521 0.36 -29.01 5.37
CA ALA A 521 1.55 -28.34 4.85
C ALA A 521 1.29 -26.86 4.57
N PHE A 522 0.14 -26.52 4.01
CA PHE A 522 -0.29 -25.13 3.80
C PHE A 522 -0.24 -24.35 5.11
N SER A 523 -0.94 -24.79 6.16
CA SER A 523 -0.97 -24.11 7.46
C SER A 523 0.39 -24.02 8.16
N LEU A 524 1.29 -24.97 7.90
CA LEU A 524 2.64 -24.94 8.48
C LEU A 524 3.67 -24.25 7.59
N SER A 525 3.35 -23.97 6.34
CA SER A 525 4.34 -23.48 5.39
C SER A 525 4.55 -21.98 5.49
N HIS A 526 3.65 -21.22 6.11
CA HIS A 526 3.68 -19.76 6.11
C HIS A 526 3.14 -19.17 7.41
N ILE A 527 3.35 -17.87 7.57
CA ILE A 527 2.72 -17.07 8.63
C ILE A 527 1.33 -16.67 8.13
N ASP A 528 0.30 -17.32 8.65
CA ASP A 528 -1.09 -17.00 8.34
C ASP A 528 -1.57 -15.78 9.15
N PHE A 529 -1.87 -14.68 8.46
CA PHE A 529 -2.29 -13.43 9.08
C PHE A 529 -3.75 -13.47 9.53
N SER A 530 -4.53 -14.41 8.98
CA SER A 530 -5.95 -14.62 9.29
C SER A 530 -6.18 -15.51 10.51
N ASN A 531 -5.15 -16.25 10.96
CA ASN A 531 -5.24 -17.10 12.16
C ASN A 531 -5.63 -16.27 13.40
N GLU A 532 -6.78 -16.57 14.01
CA GLU A 532 -7.38 -15.74 15.07
C GLU A 532 -6.42 -15.46 16.24
N ASN A 533 -5.79 -16.51 16.78
CA ASN A 533 -4.87 -16.40 17.92
C ASN A 533 -3.64 -15.54 17.58
N PHE A 534 -3.13 -15.66 16.35
CA PHE A 534 -1.99 -14.88 15.91
C PHE A 534 -2.37 -13.45 15.50
N LYS A 535 -3.55 -13.23 14.91
CA LYS A 535 -4.07 -11.91 14.55
C LYS A 535 -4.22 -11.01 15.77
N GLU A 536 -4.64 -11.55 16.92
CA GLU A 536 -4.66 -10.80 18.19
C GLU A 536 -3.24 -10.33 18.59
N TYR A 537 -2.24 -11.18 18.41
CA TYR A 537 -0.84 -10.83 18.68
C TYR A 537 -0.33 -9.75 17.71
N LEU A 538 -0.60 -9.89 16.41
CA LEU A 538 -0.24 -8.90 15.39
C LEU A 538 -0.88 -7.53 15.68
N SER A 539 -2.15 -7.52 16.07
CA SER A 539 -2.91 -6.30 16.42
C SER A 539 -2.34 -5.54 17.62
N LYS A 540 -1.49 -6.19 18.43
CA LYS A 540 -0.81 -5.54 19.57
C LYS A 540 0.64 -5.20 19.27
N LYS A 541 1.30 -5.97 18.40
CA LYS A 541 2.76 -5.95 18.25
C LYS A 541 3.26 -5.60 16.86
N TYR A 542 2.47 -5.74 15.81
CA TYR A 542 2.86 -5.56 14.41
C TYR A 542 1.75 -4.85 13.62
N LEU A 543 1.35 -3.67 14.10
CA LEU A 543 0.29 -2.86 13.49
C LEU A 543 0.52 -2.50 12.02
N ASN A 544 1.79 -2.39 11.59
CA ASN A 544 2.15 -2.19 10.18
C ASN A 544 1.75 -3.40 9.29
N LEU A 545 1.80 -4.63 9.81
CA LEU A 545 1.36 -5.82 9.08
C LEU A 545 -0.17 -5.94 9.04
N ILE A 546 -0.86 -5.59 10.13
CA ILE A 546 -2.32 -5.46 10.13
C ILE A 546 -2.78 -4.39 9.16
N ASN A 547 -2.06 -3.26 9.11
CA ASN A 547 -2.38 -2.20 8.16
C ASN A 547 -2.21 -2.65 6.70
N PHE A 548 -1.17 -3.46 6.42
CA PHE A 548 -1.01 -4.06 5.10
C PHE A 548 -2.19 -4.99 4.76
N ASP A 549 -2.58 -5.88 5.68
CA ASP A 549 -3.72 -6.79 5.50
C ASP A 549 -5.02 -6.04 5.17
N PHE A 550 -5.16 -4.81 5.68
CA PHE A 550 -6.32 -3.97 5.40
C PHE A 550 -6.27 -3.25 4.04
N ILE A 551 -5.11 -2.83 3.53
CA ILE A 551 -5.03 -1.97 2.33
C ILE A 551 -4.34 -2.59 1.11
N GLY A 552 -3.52 -3.63 1.30
CA GLY A 552 -2.81 -4.31 0.20
C GLY A 552 -1.67 -3.54 -0.49
N TYR A 553 -1.19 -2.43 0.06
CA TYR A 553 -0.18 -1.61 -0.63
C TYR A 553 1.24 -2.09 -0.35
N THR A 554 2.11 -2.08 -1.38
CA THR A 554 3.47 -2.61 -1.28
C THR A 554 4.30 -1.81 -0.26
N PRO A 555 4.77 -2.43 0.84
CA PRO A 555 5.57 -1.72 1.82
C PRO A 555 6.95 -1.33 1.30
N THR A 556 7.44 -0.22 1.82
CA THR A 556 8.74 0.35 1.45
C THR A 556 9.91 -0.19 2.28
N THR A 557 9.62 -0.77 3.44
CA THR A 557 10.63 -1.38 4.32
C THR A 557 10.94 -2.80 3.84
N ASN A 558 12.21 -3.18 3.86
CA ASN A 558 12.67 -4.47 3.35
C ASN A 558 12.14 -5.65 4.18
N VAL A 559 12.01 -5.47 5.51
CA VAL A 559 11.45 -6.49 6.40
C VAL A 559 10.00 -6.77 6.07
N ASP A 560 9.15 -5.73 6.03
CA ASP A 560 7.72 -5.90 5.77
C ASP A 560 7.50 -6.46 4.38
N TYR A 561 8.19 -5.88 3.39
CA TYR A 561 8.13 -6.34 2.00
C TYR A 561 8.39 -7.85 1.88
N LYS A 562 9.44 -8.35 2.55
CA LYS A 562 9.84 -9.77 2.49
C LYS A 562 8.96 -10.68 3.32
N ILE A 563 8.45 -10.23 4.46
CA ILE A 563 7.46 -10.98 5.25
C ILE A 563 6.22 -11.23 4.39
N ILE A 564 5.67 -10.18 3.78
CA ILE A 564 4.45 -10.28 2.96
C ILE A 564 4.68 -11.13 1.72
N LEU A 565 5.72 -10.83 0.94
CA LEU A 565 6.03 -11.54 -0.31
C LEU A 565 6.11 -13.07 -0.12
N ARG A 566 6.66 -13.50 1.01
CA ARG A 566 6.90 -14.91 1.30
C ARG A 566 5.70 -15.62 1.92
N ASN A 567 4.81 -14.90 2.62
CA ASN A 567 3.79 -15.53 3.46
C ASN A 567 2.35 -15.29 3.01
N TYR A 568 2.09 -14.19 2.29
CA TYR A 568 0.71 -13.76 2.01
C TYR A 568 0.15 -14.37 0.73
N PHE A 569 0.96 -14.47 -0.33
CA PHE A 569 0.50 -14.84 -1.67
C PHE A 569 0.61 -16.34 -1.94
N ILE A 570 -0.12 -17.17 -1.17
CA ILE A 570 -0.06 -18.63 -1.23
C ILE A 570 -1.47 -19.20 -1.46
N ASN A 571 -1.59 -20.10 -2.44
CA ASN A 571 -2.80 -20.84 -2.75
C ASN A 571 -3.02 -22.02 -1.79
N ASP A 572 -4.26 -22.46 -1.63
CA ASP A 572 -4.66 -23.61 -0.80
C ASP A 572 -3.93 -24.93 -1.14
N ASP A 573 -3.38 -25.06 -2.35
CA ASP A 573 -2.58 -26.21 -2.77
C ASP A 573 -1.10 -26.13 -2.35
N ASN A 574 -0.77 -25.16 -1.48
CA ASN A 574 0.57 -24.87 -0.99
C ASN A 574 1.56 -24.47 -2.10
N THR A 575 1.08 -23.66 -3.04
CA THR A 575 1.90 -23.03 -4.09
C THR A 575 1.77 -21.51 -4.03
N TYR A 576 2.78 -20.78 -4.51
CA TYR A 576 2.71 -19.32 -4.60
C TYR A 576 1.78 -18.87 -5.72
N ASP A 577 0.97 -17.85 -5.47
CA ASP A 577 0.21 -17.15 -6.50
C ASP A 577 1.12 -16.21 -7.30
N GLN A 578 1.65 -16.74 -8.40
CA GLN A 578 2.54 -16.00 -9.29
C GLN A 578 1.85 -14.87 -10.05
N LYS A 579 0.51 -14.86 -10.16
CA LYS A 579 -0.20 -13.74 -10.79
C LYS A 579 -0.19 -12.56 -9.82
N VAL A 580 -0.56 -12.79 -8.57
CA VAL A 580 -0.59 -11.75 -7.52
C VAL A 580 0.79 -11.18 -7.23
N ILE A 581 1.80 -12.05 -7.10
CA ILE A 581 3.17 -11.62 -6.84
C ILE A 581 3.64 -10.62 -7.92
N LYS A 582 3.26 -10.81 -9.19
CA LYS A 582 3.61 -9.85 -10.26
C LYS A 582 2.91 -8.50 -10.14
N ILE A 583 1.74 -8.44 -9.48
CA ILE A 583 1.05 -7.17 -9.18
C ILE A 583 1.80 -6.46 -8.05
N TYR A 584 2.08 -7.20 -6.98
CA TYR A 584 2.72 -6.70 -5.77
C TYR A 584 4.18 -6.25 -5.96
N GLU A 585 5.00 -7.03 -6.68
CA GLU A 585 6.44 -6.78 -6.80
C GLU A 585 6.76 -5.59 -7.72
N ILE A 586 7.71 -4.76 -7.30
CA ILE A 586 8.32 -3.70 -8.11
C ILE A 586 9.81 -4.05 -8.21
N ASP A 587 10.22 -4.71 -9.30
CA ASP A 587 11.59 -5.24 -9.48
C ASP A 587 12.42 -4.30 -10.37
N LEU A 588 13.42 -3.61 -9.79
CA LEU A 588 14.39 -2.81 -10.55
C LEU A 588 15.21 -3.64 -11.56
N ASN A 589 15.28 -4.96 -11.40
CA ASN A 589 15.99 -5.82 -12.34
C ASN A 589 15.13 -6.19 -13.55
N ASP A 590 13.84 -5.90 -13.52
CA ASP A 590 12.98 -6.05 -14.68
C ASP A 590 13.29 -4.93 -15.68
N LYS A 591 14.22 -5.22 -16.59
CA LYS A 591 14.60 -4.32 -17.69
C LYS A 591 13.46 -4.02 -18.67
N THR A 592 12.30 -4.66 -18.52
CA THR A 592 11.14 -4.38 -19.35
C THR A 592 10.36 -3.17 -18.84
N ILE A 593 10.40 -2.84 -17.54
CA ILE A 593 9.68 -1.68 -17.00
C ILE A 593 10.69 -0.56 -16.69
N ASN A 594 10.45 0.61 -17.28
CA ASN A 594 11.15 1.84 -16.94
C ASN A 594 10.26 2.67 -16.01
N HIS A 595 10.62 2.64 -14.73
CA HIS A 595 9.98 3.44 -13.69
C HIS A 595 10.58 4.85 -13.67
N GLU A 596 9.73 5.87 -13.69
CA GLU A 596 10.15 7.27 -13.52
C GLU A 596 9.42 7.90 -12.32
N LYS A 597 10.13 8.82 -11.66
CA LYS A 597 9.57 9.67 -10.59
C LYS A 597 8.76 10.82 -11.17
N ILE A 598 7.93 11.47 -10.34
CA ILE A 598 7.31 12.76 -10.69
C ILE A 598 8.22 13.88 -10.16
N GLY A 599 8.66 14.80 -11.02
CA GLY A 599 9.42 15.97 -10.55
C GLY A 599 8.55 16.96 -9.78
N GLY A 600 9.14 17.69 -8.83
CA GLY A 600 8.48 18.75 -8.08
C GLY A 600 8.09 19.94 -8.97
N VAL A 601 7.02 20.67 -8.60
CA VAL A 601 6.65 21.93 -9.25
C VAL A 601 6.19 22.98 -8.25
N ASN A 602 6.29 24.25 -8.65
CA ASN A 602 5.75 25.36 -7.88
C ASN A 602 4.21 25.45 -8.00
N ASP A 603 3.59 26.21 -7.10
CA ASP A 603 2.12 26.31 -6.99
C ASP A 603 1.47 26.91 -8.24
N LYS A 604 2.15 27.84 -8.91
CA LYS A 604 1.66 28.47 -10.15
C LYS A 604 1.52 27.42 -11.25
N LEU A 605 2.61 26.70 -11.53
CA LEU A 605 2.63 25.65 -12.54
C LEU A 605 1.66 24.51 -12.19
N ASN A 606 1.55 24.15 -10.91
CA ASN A 606 0.56 23.17 -10.46
C ASN A 606 -0.90 23.61 -10.74
N SER A 607 -1.21 24.89 -10.55
CA SER A 607 -2.53 25.44 -10.89
C SER A 607 -2.79 25.43 -12.40
N GLU A 608 -1.78 25.83 -13.19
CA GLU A 608 -1.86 25.88 -14.65
C GLU A 608 -2.04 24.49 -15.27
N LEU A 609 -1.27 23.49 -14.82
CA LEU A 609 -1.39 22.11 -15.32
C LEU A 609 -2.75 21.49 -14.96
N ASN A 610 -3.26 21.70 -13.74
CA ASN A 610 -4.56 21.15 -13.33
C ASN A 610 -5.70 21.76 -14.15
N THR A 611 -5.64 23.08 -14.36
CA THR A 611 -6.60 23.81 -15.18
C THR A 611 -6.59 23.33 -16.62
N TYR A 612 -5.40 23.20 -17.23
CA TYR A 612 -5.27 22.75 -18.61
C TYR A 612 -5.68 21.29 -18.78
N PHE A 613 -5.31 20.41 -17.85
CA PHE A 613 -5.73 19.01 -17.85
C PHE A 613 -7.25 18.88 -17.82
N TYR A 614 -7.91 19.59 -16.90
CA TYR A 614 -9.37 19.62 -16.81
C TYR A 614 -10.02 20.03 -18.14
N PHE A 615 -9.51 21.07 -18.81
CA PHE A 615 -10.01 21.51 -20.10
C PHE A 615 -9.82 20.49 -21.22
N LYS A 616 -8.83 19.61 -21.13
CA LYS A 616 -8.55 18.61 -22.16
C LYS A 616 -9.27 17.28 -21.94
N THR A 617 -9.62 16.96 -20.71
CA THR A 617 -10.20 15.66 -20.35
C THR A 617 -11.69 15.73 -20.03
N LYS A 618 -12.22 16.88 -19.62
CA LYS A 618 -13.62 17.03 -19.17
C LYS A 618 -14.49 17.95 -20.04
N ARG A 619 -13.90 18.75 -20.94
CA ARG A 619 -14.60 19.62 -21.92
C ARG A 619 -14.23 19.22 -23.33
#